data_AF-A0A359LYD1-F1
#
_entry.id   AF-A0A359LYD1-F1
#
_cell.length_a   1.000
_cell.length_b   1.000
_cell.length_c   1.000
_cell.angle_alpha   90.00
_cell.angle_beta   90.00
_cell.angle_gamma   90.00
#
_symmetry.space_group_name_H-M   'P 1'
#
loop_
_entity.id
_entity.type
_entity.pdbx_description
1 polymer ?
#
loop_
_entity_poly.entity_id
_entity_poly.type
_entity_poly.pdbx_seq_one_letter_code
_entity_poly.pdbx_strand_id
1 'polypeptide(L)'
;VLGQRAGAVAPSDKIVFGGIGIGARGQHVLSKILAVQDAKFIAVCDVRNERREEIKSMVDKTYGDRDCQMYDDQYALLARQDI
;
A
#
# COMPACT_ATOMS: atom_id res chain seq x y z
N VAL A 1 -8.44 -11.29 20.35
CA VAL A 1 -7.59 -10.14 19.95
C VAL A 1 -8.31 -8.85 20.35
N LEU A 2 -7.61 -7.86 20.93
CA LEU A 2 -8.23 -6.67 21.55
C LEU A 2 -8.99 -5.77 20.56
N GLY A 3 -8.61 -5.73 19.27
CA GLY A 3 -9.24 -4.87 18.26
C GLY A 3 -10.64 -5.32 17.80
N GLN A 4 -10.87 -6.62 17.67
CA GLN A 4 -12.16 -7.15 17.19
C GLN A 4 -13.37 -6.74 18.06
N ARG A 5 -13.16 -6.43 19.34
CA ARG A 5 -14.22 -5.99 20.26
C ARG A 5 -14.69 -4.55 20.03
N ALA A 6 -13.90 -3.72 19.34
CA ALA A 6 -14.21 -2.33 19.07
C ALA A 6 -14.82 -2.09 17.67
N GLY A 7 -15.11 -3.16 16.91
CA GLY A 7 -15.64 -3.08 15.54
C GLY A 7 -14.60 -2.64 14.49
N ALA A 8 -13.36 -2.38 14.90
CA ALA A 8 -12.25 -2.06 14.01
C ALA A 8 -11.28 -3.23 13.89
N VAL A 9 -10.79 -3.49 12.68
CA VAL A 9 -9.76 -4.50 12.41
C VAL A 9 -8.46 -4.05 13.06
N ALA A 10 -7.91 -4.88 13.95
CA ALA A 10 -6.64 -4.54 14.59
C ALA A 10 -5.54 -4.40 13.52
N PRO A 11 -4.56 -3.48 13.67
CA PRO A 11 -3.45 -3.38 12.72
C PRO A 11 -2.71 -4.71 12.50
N SER A 12 -2.61 -5.55 13.54
CA SER A 12 -2.01 -6.89 13.48
C SER A 12 -2.80 -7.91 12.64
N ASP A 13 -4.08 -7.63 12.38
CA ASP A 13 -4.99 -8.53 11.69
C ASP A 13 -5.15 -8.13 10.20
N LYS A 14 -4.44 -7.07 9.75
CA LYS A 14 -4.47 -6.61 8.36
C LYS A 14 -3.45 -7.35 7.50
N ILE A 15 -3.83 -7.61 6.25
CA ILE A 15 -2.91 -8.01 5.20
C ILE A 15 -2.14 -6.77 4.76
N VAL A 16 -0.85 -6.75 5.09
CA VAL A 16 0.07 -5.69 4.70
C VAL A 16 0.72 -6.10 3.38
N PHE A 17 0.74 -5.21 2.40
CA PHE A 17 1.28 -5.53 1.07
C PHE A 17 1.89 -4.32 0.38
N GLY A 18 2.73 -4.57 -0.62
CA GLY A 18 3.25 -3.59 -1.57
C GLY A 18 2.89 -3.95 -3.01
N GLY A 19 3.33 -3.14 -3.97
CA GLY A 19 3.14 -3.45 -5.38
C GLY A 19 4.23 -2.91 -6.29
N ILE A 20 4.57 -3.69 -7.31
CA ILE A 20 5.61 -3.39 -8.30
C ILE A 20 4.93 -3.20 -9.66
N GLY A 21 5.26 -2.11 -10.36
CA GLY A 21 4.79 -1.84 -11.72
C GLY A 21 3.29 -1.50 -11.81
N ILE A 22 2.83 -0.57 -10.98
CA ILE A 22 1.41 -0.19 -10.92
C ILE A 22 1.09 0.86 -11.99
N GLY A 23 0.73 0.39 -13.20
CA GLY A 23 0.16 1.23 -14.26
C GLY A 23 -1.35 1.47 -14.10
N ALA A 24 -2.00 2.06 -15.11
CA ALA A 24 -3.42 2.47 -15.06
C ALA A 24 -4.39 1.37 -14.58
N ARG A 25 -4.21 0.12 -15.04
CA ARG A 25 -5.04 -1.01 -14.58
C ARG A 25 -4.79 -1.32 -13.10
N GLY A 26 -3.52 -1.37 -12.69
CA GLY A 26 -3.13 -1.59 -11.30
C GLY A 26 -3.65 -0.49 -10.39
N GLN A 27 -3.58 0.77 -10.82
CA GLN A 27 -4.12 1.92 -10.09
C GLN A 27 -5.63 1.79 -9.86
N HIS A 28 -6.39 1.36 -10.87
CA HIS A 28 -7.82 1.11 -10.72
C HIS A 28 -8.10 0.01 -9.69
N VAL A 29 -7.38 -1.11 -9.76
CA VAL A 29 -7.52 -2.22 -8.81
C VAL A 29 -7.15 -1.77 -7.40
N LEU A 30 -6.00 -1.10 -7.25
CA LEU A 30 -5.53 -0.56 -5.98
C LEU A 30 -6.59 0.37 -5.36
N SER A 31 -7.23 1.25 -6.15
CA SER A 31 -8.28 2.14 -5.63
C SER A 31 -9.45 1.40 -4.98
N LYS A 32 -9.74 0.16 -5.42
CA LYS A 32 -10.76 -0.70 -4.82
C LYS A 32 -10.22 -1.40 -3.57
N ILE A 33 -8.98 -1.86 -3.59
CA ILE A 33 -8.34 -2.51 -2.43
C ILE A 33 -8.15 -1.52 -1.28
N LEU A 34 -7.84 -0.24 -1.54
CA LEU A 34 -7.67 0.78 -0.51
C LEU A 34 -8.94 1.03 0.33
N ALA A 35 -10.12 0.60 -0.15
CA ALA A 35 -11.37 0.66 0.60
C ALA A 35 -11.61 -0.60 1.47
N VAL A 36 -10.81 -1.65 1.32
CA VAL A 36 -10.91 -2.89 2.10
C VAL A 36 -10.20 -2.70 3.43
N GLN A 37 -10.96 -2.70 4.53
CA GLN A 37 -10.43 -2.37 5.87
C GLN A 37 -9.35 -3.36 6.36
N ASP A 38 -9.41 -4.60 5.87
CA ASP A 38 -8.47 -5.69 6.19
C ASP A 38 -7.15 -5.59 5.42
N ALA A 39 -7.00 -4.62 4.50
CA ALA A 39 -5.82 -4.48 3.66
C ALA A 39 -5.08 -3.16 3.98
N LYS A 40 -3.74 -3.18 3.98
CA LYS A 40 -2.91 -1.98 4.10
C LYS A 40 -1.76 -2.03 3.07
N PHE A 41 -1.87 -1.20 2.05
CA PHE A 41 -0.81 -0.96 1.08
C PHE A 41 0.26 -0.02 1.67
N ILE A 42 1.54 -0.41 1.72
CA ILE A 42 2.60 0.41 2.36
C ILE A 42 3.83 0.67 1.49
N ALA A 43 3.89 0.13 0.27
CA ALA A 43 5.06 0.28 -0.59
C ALA A 43 4.68 0.22 -2.08
N VAL A 44 5.18 1.17 -2.87
CA VAL A 44 5.12 1.13 -4.33
C VAL A 44 6.53 1.07 -4.93
N CYS A 45 6.70 0.23 -5.94
CA CYS A 45 7.90 0.16 -6.76
C CYS A 45 7.56 0.34 -8.24
N ASP A 46 8.32 1.16 -8.95
CA ASP A 46 8.28 1.28 -10.42
C ASP A 46 9.60 1.89 -10.87
N VAL A 47 10.07 1.60 -12.08
CA VAL A 47 11.29 2.24 -12.63
C VAL A 47 11.07 3.71 -12.98
N ARG A 48 9.81 4.11 -13.23
CA ARG A 48 9.42 5.49 -13.56
C ARG A 48 9.02 6.24 -12.29
N ASN A 49 9.76 7.28 -11.95
CA ASN A 49 9.50 8.08 -10.74
C ASN A 49 8.08 8.67 -10.71
N GLU A 50 7.62 9.23 -11.83
CA GLU A 50 6.28 9.82 -11.96
C GLU A 50 5.16 8.83 -11.56
N ARG A 51 5.30 7.53 -11.90
CA ARG A 51 4.31 6.52 -11.50
C ARG A 51 4.35 6.25 -10.00
N ARG A 52 5.53 6.23 -9.39
CA ARG A 52 5.65 6.07 -7.94
C ARG A 52 4.98 7.23 -7.21
N GLU A 53 5.21 8.46 -7.68
CA GLU A 53 4.60 9.66 -7.12
C GLU A 53 3.08 9.67 -7.26
N GLU A 54 2.55 9.30 -8.44
CA GLU A 54 1.11 9.19 -8.67
C GLU A 54 0.44 8.19 -7.72
N ILE A 55 1.03 7.00 -7.57
CA ILE A 55 0.49 5.94 -6.69
C ILE A 55 0.64 6.32 -5.23
N LYS A 56 1.81 6.82 -4.81
CA LYS A 56 2.02 7.31 -3.44
C LYS A 56 1.00 8.39 -3.10
N SER A 57 0.80 9.37 -3.99
CA SER A 57 -0.16 10.46 -3.76
C SER A 57 -1.59 9.96 -3.59
N MET A 58 -2.00 8.95 -4.37
CA MET A 58 -3.30 8.30 -4.18
C MET A 58 -3.41 7.65 -2.80
N VAL A 59 -2.42 6.85 -2.42
CA VAL A 59 -2.42 6.09 -1.16
C VAL A 59 -2.38 7.02 0.05
N ASP A 60 -1.45 7.98 0.06
CA ASP A 60 -1.28 8.98 1.10
C ASP A 60 -2.58 9.79 1.29
N LYS A 61 -3.23 10.19 0.19
CA LYS A 61 -4.53 10.89 0.26
C LYS A 61 -5.61 10.01 0.86
N THR A 62 -5.67 8.72 0.52
CA THR A 62 -6.68 7.81 1.05
C THR A 62 -6.50 7.54 2.55
N TYR A 63 -5.26 7.42 3.01
CA TYR A 63 -4.99 7.16 4.43
C TYR A 63 -4.88 8.43 5.28
N GLY A 64 -4.62 9.59 4.68
CA GLY A 64 -4.33 10.82 5.40
C GLY A 64 -2.96 10.82 6.07
N ASP A 65 -2.05 9.95 5.63
CA ASP A 65 -0.68 9.79 6.12
C ASP A 65 0.33 9.86 4.96
N ARG A 66 1.63 9.71 5.25
CA ARG A 66 2.69 9.66 4.23
C ARG A 66 3.51 8.38 4.31
N ASP A 67 2.93 7.33 4.87
CA ASP A 67 3.69 6.13 5.28
C ASP A 67 4.01 5.21 4.10
N CYS A 68 3.33 5.37 2.96
CA CYS A 68 3.62 4.61 1.74
C CYS A 68 5.03 4.93 1.21
N GLN A 69 5.91 3.94 1.20
CA GLN A 69 7.29 4.11 0.76
C GLN A 69 7.43 3.88 -0.76
N MET A 70 8.30 4.63 -1.41
CA MET A 70 8.62 4.46 -2.83
C MET A 70 9.96 3.76 -3.01
N TYR A 71 10.02 2.79 -3.92
CA TYR A 71 11.22 2.06 -4.28
C TYR A 71 11.47 2.17 -5.78
N ASP A 72 12.71 2.36 -6.18
CA ASP A 72 13.16 2.31 -7.58
C ASP A 72 13.73 0.95 -7.98
N ASP A 73 14.15 0.17 -6.99
CA ASP A 73 14.61 -1.21 -7.13
C ASP A 73 13.60 -2.20 -6.53
N GLN A 74 13.12 -3.15 -7.33
CA GLN A 74 12.22 -4.19 -6.87
C GLN A 74 12.84 -5.09 -5.80
N TYR A 75 14.17 -5.32 -5.81
CA TYR A 75 14.82 -6.17 -4.82
C TYR A 75 14.81 -5.53 -3.44
N ALA A 76 14.92 -4.19 -3.37
CA ALA A 76 14.79 -3.45 -2.13
C ALA A 76 13.37 -3.55 -1.53
N LEU A 77 12.32 -3.52 -2.37
CA LEU A 77 10.94 -3.77 -1.91
C LEU A 77 10.78 -5.22 -1.44
N LEU A 78 11.23 -6.19 -2.23
CA LEU A 78 11.10 -7.63 -1.92
C LEU A 78 11.90 -8.07 -0.69
N ALA A 79 12.90 -7.29 -0.26
CA ALA A 79 13.68 -7.56 0.94
C ALA A 79 12.98 -7.15 2.25
N ARG A 80 11.83 -6.47 2.16
CA ARG A 80 11.05 -6.07 3.33
C ARG A 80 10.42 -7.30 4.01
N GLN A 81 10.53 -7.36 5.33
CA GLN A 81 9.95 -8.44 6.15
C GLN A 81 8.52 -8.15 6.62
N ASP A 82 8.02 -6.94 6.36
CA ASP A 82 6.72 -6.44 6.80
C ASP A 82 5.65 -6.40 5.69
N ILE A 83 5.93 -7.01 4.54
CA ILE A 83 5.03 -7.21 3.39
C ILE A 83 5.16 -8.61 2.81
#